data_AF-A0A963GJ45-F1
#
_entry.id   AF-A0A963GJ45-F1
#
_cell.length_a   1.000
_cell.length_b   1.000
_cell.length_c   1.000
_cell.angle_alpha   90.00
_cell.angle_beta   90.00
_cell.angle_gamma   90.00
#
_symmetry.space_group_name_H-M   'P 1'
#
loop_
_entity.id
_entity.type
_entity.pdbx_description
1 polymer ?
#
loop_
_entity_poly.entity_id
_entity_poly.type
_entity_poly.pdbx_seq_one_letter_code
_entity_poly.pdbx_strand_id
1 'polypeptide(L)'
;MEIAKNTVVTLNYTVRDPDGNMIDDGHHPLVYLHGGYDGIFPKLEETLHGLGTGEQLQVKLQPDDAFGEYDEELVLVEDQALFPENIEVGMSFERVTEDGEEEMIYRITDIAEGKVVVDGNHPLAGVALLFDITVAEVREASAEEISHGHVHGPGGHHHH
;
A
#
# COMPACT_ATOMS: atom_id res chain seq x y z
N MET A 1 7.10 -18.87 18.51
CA MET A 1 5.71 -18.41 18.64
C MET A 1 5.13 -18.41 17.25
N GLU A 2 3.87 -18.82 17.10
CA GLU A 2 3.15 -18.75 15.83
C GLU A 2 2.40 -17.43 15.74
N ILE A 3 2.19 -16.94 14.52
CA ILE A 3 1.40 -15.74 14.25
C ILE A 3 -0.05 -16.04 14.62
N ALA A 4 -0.61 -15.21 15.49
CA ALA A 4 -1.99 -15.33 15.94
C ALA A 4 -2.58 -13.95 16.20
N LYS A 5 -3.88 -13.89 16.51
CA LYS A 5 -4.51 -12.63 16.89
C LYS A 5 -3.76 -11.98 18.08
N ASN A 6 -3.53 -10.68 17.99
CA ASN A 6 -2.81 -9.86 18.96
C ASN A 6 -1.30 -10.18 19.08
N THR A 7 -0.68 -10.63 17.99
CA THR A 7 0.78 -10.72 17.90
C THR A 7 1.35 -9.60 17.04
N VAL A 8 2.51 -9.08 17.42
CA VAL A 8 3.31 -8.21 16.56
C VAL A 8 4.23 -9.09 15.73
N VAL A 9 4.22 -8.87 14.42
CA VAL A 9 4.94 -9.66 13.45
C VAL A 9 5.91 -8.77 12.69
N THR A 10 7.17 -9.18 12.66
CA THR A 10 8.22 -8.56 11.85
C THR A 10 8.46 -9.44 10.64
N LEU A 11 8.34 -8.88 9.44
CA LEU A 11 8.52 -9.57 8.17
C LEU A 11 9.68 -8.94 7.39
N ASN A 12 10.55 -9.78 6.85
CA ASN A 12 11.38 -9.37 5.72
C ASN A 12 10.62 -9.76 4.47
N TYR A 13 10.45 -8.84 3.53
CA TYR A 13 9.69 -9.11 2.31
C TYR A 13 10.40 -8.54 1.09
N THR A 14 10.04 -9.02 -0.09
CA THR A 14 10.29 -8.32 -1.35
C THR A 14 9.03 -8.40 -2.21
N VAL A 15 8.74 -7.36 -2.97
CA VAL A 15 7.59 -7.27 -3.87
C VAL A 15 8.04 -7.15 -5.30
N ARG A 16 7.49 -8.01 -6.15
CA ARG A 16 7.72 -8.00 -7.60
C ARG A 16 6.40 -7.98 -8.35
N ASP A 17 6.43 -7.49 -9.58
CA ASP A 17 5.34 -7.70 -10.52
C ASP A 17 5.45 -9.08 -11.21
N PRO A 18 4.43 -9.51 -11.98
CA PRO A 18 4.44 -10.79 -12.67
C PRO A 18 5.48 -10.89 -13.79
N ASP A 19 5.98 -9.76 -14.27
CA ASP A 19 7.05 -9.66 -15.26
C ASP A 19 8.45 -9.76 -14.63
N GLY A 20 8.52 -9.80 -13.29
CA GLY A 20 9.73 -9.96 -12.50
C GLY A 20 10.45 -8.65 -12.16
N ASN A 21 9.85 -7.49 -12.46
CA ASN A 21 10.38 -6.20 -12.07
C ASN A 21 10.24 -6.03 -10.55
N MET A 22 11.27 -5.47 -9.93
CA MET A 22 11.25 -5.16 -8.50
C MET A 22 10.38 -3.93 -8.27
N ILE A 23 9.34 -4.08 -7.44
CA ILE A 23 8.47 -3.00 -6.99
C ILE A 23 8.97 -2.45 -5.65
N ASP A 24 9.29 -3.36 -4.72
CA ASP A 24 9.85 -3.02 -3.41
C ASP A 24 10.87 -4.10 -3.02
N ASP A 25 12.09 -3.68 -2.73
CA ASP A 25 13.17 -4.58 -2.32
C ASP A 25 13.12 -4.94 -0.82
N GLY A 26 12.21 -4.31 -0.06
CA GLY A 26 12.01 -4.52 1.38
C GLY A 26 13.26 -4.33 2.23
N HIS A 27 14.09 -3.33 1.89
CA HIS A 27 15.24 -2.91 2.68
C HIS A 27 14.91 -2.66 4.17
N HIS A 28 13.67 -2.31 4.48
CA HIS A 28 13.17 -2.17 5.84
C HIS A 28 12.17 -3.29 6.16
N PRO A 29 12.31 -3.96 7.31
CA PRO A 29 11.35 -4.98 7.71
C PRO A 29 9.98 -4.34 7.96
N LEU A 30 8.93 -5.01 7.50
CA LEU A 30 7.55 -4.64 7.76
C LEU A 30 7.15 -5.13 9.15
N VAL A 31 6.72 -4.22 10.02
CA VAL A 31 6.28 -4.56 11.37
C VAL A 31 4.81 -4.18 11.51
N TYR A 32 3.96 -5.15 11.82
CA TYR A 32 2.51 -4.91 11.93
C TYR A 32 1.87 -5.70 13.08
N LEU A 33 0.66 -5.27 13.46
CA LEU A 33 -0.16 -5.93 14.45
C LEU A 33 -1.15 -6.87 13.77
N HIS A 34 -1.06 -8.17 14.07
CA HIS A 34 -1.90 -9.20 13.46
C HIS A 34 -3.19 -9.42 14.25
N GLY A 35 -4.30 -9.61 13.55
CA GLY A 35 -5.61 -9.93 14.10
C GLY A 35 -6.76 -9.03 13.66
N GLY A 36 -6.68 -8.40 12.47
CA GLY A 36 -7.72 -7.52 11.92
C GLY A 36 -7.60 -6.07 12.35
N TYR A 37 -6.37 -5.54 12.29
CA TYR A 37 -6.05 -4.14 12.58
C TYR A 37 -5.64 -3.34 11.33
N ASP A 38 -5.91 -3.90 10.13
CA ASP A 38 -5.62 -3.27 8.84
C ASP A 38 -4.15 -2.84 8.65
N GLY A 39 -3.22 -3.55 9.30
CA GLY A 39 -1.79 -3.26 9.20
C GLY A 39 -1.14 -3.73 7.89
N ILE A 40 -1.74 -4.72 7.23
CA ILE A 40 -1.33 -5.28 5.93
C ILE A 40 -2.58 -5.73 5.15
N PHE A 41 -2.40 -6.12 3.88
CA PHE A 41 -3.50 -6.63 3.06
C PHE A 41 -4.19 -7.85 3.70
N PRO A 42 -5.54 -7.91 3.75
CA PRO A 42 -6.27 -8.98 4.42
C PRO A 42 -5.89 -10.39 3.96
N LYS A 43 -5.68 -10.59 2.66
CA LYS A 43 -5.25 -11.88 2.09
C LYS A 43 -3.85 -12.27 2.54
N LEU A 44 -2.96 -11.29 2.70
CA LEU A 44 -1.62 -11.52 3.21
C LEU A 44 -1.66 -11.91 4.69
N GLU A 45 -2.48 -11.20 5.47
CA GLU A 45 -2.72 -11.51 6.89
C GLU A 45 -3.26 -12.93 7.07
N GLU A 46 -4.30 -13.32 6.32
CA GLU A 46 -4.87 -14.67 6.37
C GLU A 46 -3.81 -15.74 6.07
N THR A 47 -2.99 -15.52 5.04
CA THR A 47 -1.98 -16.50 4.61
C THR A 47 -0.85 -16.64 5.64
N LEU A 48 -0.53 -15.58 6.38
CA LEU A 48 0.49 -15.60 7.43
C LEU A 48 0.01 -16.23 8.74
N HIS A 49 -1.30 -16.38 8.92
CA HIS A 49 -1.86 -16.88 10.16
C HIS A 49 -1.37 -18.30 10.48
N GLY A 50 -0.89 -18.50 11.72
CA GLY A 50 -0.36 -19.78 12.18
C GLY A 50 1.10 -20.05 11.81
N LEU A 51 1.75 -19.20 11.00
CA LEU A 51 3.16 -19.40 10.66
C LEU A 51 4.09 -19.02 11.81
N GLY A 52 5.23 -19.70 11.90
CA GLY A 52 6.27 -19.46 12.89
C GLY A 52 7.42 -18.58 12.37
N THR A 53 8.22 -18.06 13.30
CA THR A 53 9.49 -17.39 12.99
C THR A 53 10.41 -18.30 12.16
N GLY A 54 10.99 -17.74 11.10
CA GLY A 54 11.88 -18.41 10.16
C GLY A 54 11.16 -19.05 8.96
N GLU A 55 9.82 -19.12 8.98
CA GLU A 55 9.07 -19.62 7.83
C GLU A 55 9.06 -18.63 6.67
N GLN A 56 9.01 -19.19 5.47
CA GLN A 56 9.03 -18.45 4.22
C GLN A 56 7.86 -18.87 3.36
N LEU A 57 7.28 -17.90 2.68
CA LEU A 57 6.15 -18.10 1.80
C LEU A 57 6.18 -17.11 0.66
N GLN A 58 5.57 -17.50 -0.45
CA GLN A 58 5.30 -16.62 -1.56
C GLN A 58 3.79 -16.44 -1.69
N VAL A 59 3.34 -15.19 -1.73
CA VAL A 59 1.92 -14.84 -1.85
C VAL A 59 1.72 -13.97 -3.08
N LYS A 60 0.76 -14.37 -3.92
CA LYS A 60 0.32 -13.55 -5.05
C LYS A 60 -0.98 -12.83 -4.69
N LEU A 61 -0.92 -11.51 -4.64
CA LEU A 61 -2.07 -10.63 -4.53
C LEU A 61 -2.50 -10.23 -5.94
N GLN A 62 -3.78 -10.45 -6.27
CA GLN A 62 -4.38 -9.85 -7.45
C GLN A 62 -4.62 -8.36 -7.16
N PRO A 63 -4.89 -7.52 -8.17
CA PRO A 63 -5.09 -6.09 -7.92
C PRO A 63 -6.22 -5.83 -6.91
N ASP A 64 -7.34 -6.55 -7.03
CA ASP A 64 -8.45 -6.56 -6.05
C ASP A 64 -8.04 -6.90 -4.61
N ASP A 65 -6.96 -7.68 -4.41
CA ASP A 65 -6.45 -8.05 -3.08
C ASP A 65 -5.47 -7.02 -2.51
N ALA A 66 -5.05 -6.03 -3.30
CA ALA A 66 -4.00 -5.07 -2.98
C ALA A 66 -4.47 -3.62 -3.16
N PHE A 67 -4.21 -3.02 -4.32
CA PHE A 67 -4.47 -1.61 -4.59
C PHE A 67 -5.71 -1.36 -5.47
N GLY A 68 -6.50 -2.39 -5.72
CA GLY A 68 -7.67 -2.35 -6.59
C GLY A 68 -7.34 -2.53 -8.06
N GLU A 69 -8.39 -2.72 -8.86
CA GLU A 69 -8.30 -2.67 -10.32
C GLU A 69 -8.02 -1.24 -10.79
N TYR A 70 -7.47 -1.12 -11.99
CA TYR A 70 -7.32 0.16 -12.65
C TYR A 70 -8.69 0.66 -13.11
N ASP A 71 -9.08 1.86 -12.67
CA ASP A 71 -10.33 2.49 -13.02
C ASP A 71 -10.11 3.58 -14.08
N GLU A 72 -10.60 3.32 -15.30
CA GLU A 72 -10.54 4.27 -16.41
C GLU A 72 -11.38 5.53 -16.14
N GLU A 73 -12.38 5.47 -15.26
CA GLU A 73 -13.22 6.63 -14.89
C GLU A 73 -12.46 7.63 -14.00
N LEU A 74 -11.37 7.21 -13.35
CA LEU A 74 -10.47 8.09 -12.60
C LEU A 74 -9.44 8.78 -13.50
N VAL A 75 -9.45 8.50 -14.80
CA VAL A 75 -8.60 9.18 -15.78
C VAL A 75 -9.37 10.33 -16.41
N LEU A 76 -8.93 11.55 -16.12
CA LEU A 76 -9.61 12.77 -16.56
C LEU A 76 -8.75 13.55 -17.55
N VAL A 77 -9.40 14.15 -18.54
CA VAL A 77 -8.78 15.06 -19.50
C VAL A 77 -9.31 16.45 -19.26
N GLU A 78 -8.45 17.32 -18.76
CA GLU A 78 -8.79 18.66 -18.33
C GLU A 78 -8.09 19.71 -19.21
N ASP A 79 -8.60 20.93 -19.19
CA ASP A 79 -7.99 22.05 -19.90
C ASP A 79 -6.74 22.52 -19.16
N GLN A 80 -5.62 22.72 -19.86
CA GLN A 80 -4.37 23.20 -19.26
C GLN A 80 -4.56 24.55 -18.54
N ALA A 81 -5.53 25.37 -18.96
CA ALA A 81 -5.83 26.64 -18.32
C ALA A 81 -6.36 26.52 -16.87
N LEU A 82 -6.81 25.33 -16.45
CA LEU A 82 -7.24 25.07 -15.07
C LEU A 82 -6.06 24.84 -14.12
N PHE A 83 -4.85 24.62 -14.67
CA PHE A 83 -3.64 24.31 -13.93
C PHE A 83 -2.72 25.52 -13.83
N PRO A 84 -1.83 25.55 -12.81
CA PRO A 84 -0.76 26.54 -12.75
C PRO A 84 0.23 26.37 -13.92
N GLU A 85 0.96 27.42 -14.27
CA GLU A 85 1.84 27.45 -15.45
C GLU A 85 3.04 26.47 -15.37
N ASN A 86 3.34 25.94 -14.20
CA ASN A 86 4.53 25.11 -13.92
C ASN A 86 4.21 23.61 -13.75
N ILE A 87 3.23 23.09 -14.49
CA ILE A 87 2.92 21.65 -14.48
C ILE A 87 3.87 20.84 -15.37
N GLU A 88 4.21 19.64 -14.91
CA GLU A 88 5.05 18.68 -15.60
C GLU A 88 4.46 17.27 -15.49
N VAL A 89 4.71 16.43 -16.49
CA VAL A 89 4.32 15.01 -16.45
C VAL A 89 5.02 14.34 -15.26
N GLY A 90 4.24 13.59 -14.49
CA GLY A 90 4.68 12.94 -13.26
C GLY A 90 4.40 13.73 -11.99
N MET A 91 4.03 15.01 -12.07
CA MET A 91 3.59 15.77 -10.89
C MET A 91 2.27 15.23 -10.35
N SER A 92 2.13 15.22 -9.03
CA SER A 92 0.88 14.86 -8.35
C SER A 92 0.26 16.10 -7.70
N PHE A 93 -1.06 16.15 -7.63
CA PHE A 93 -1.82 17.21 -7.01
C PHE A 93 -3.05 16.64 -6.31
N GLU A 94 -3.46 17.29 -5.23
CA GLU A 94 -4.67 16.94 -4.49
C GLU A 94 -5.85 17.68 -5.13
N ARG A 95 -6.90 16.93 -5.47
CA ARG A 95 -8.19 17.46 -5.89
C ARG A 95 -9.18 17.23 -4.77
N VAL A 96 -9.78 18.32 -4.31
CA VAL A 96 -10.94 18.26 -3.42
C VAL A 96 -12.14 17.90 -4.27
N THR A 97 -12.84 16.83 -3.91
CA THR A 97 -14.11 16.44 -4.54
C THR A 97 -15.16 17.53 -4.40
N GLU A 98 -16.18 17.55 -5.27
CA GLU A 98 -17.21 18.60 -5.26
C GLU A 98 -17.98 18.71 -3.93
N ASP A 99 -18.07 17.61 -3.16
CA ASP A 99 -18.70 17.58 -1.84
C ASP A 99 -17.78 18.11 -0.72
N GLY A 100 -16.48 18.32 -1.00
CA GLY A 100 -15.51 18.86 -0.05
C GLY A 100 -15.04 17.89 1.03
N GLU A 101 -15.50 16.63 0.97
CA GLU A 101 -15.25 15.62 2.01
C GLU A 101 -14.02 14.75 1.73
N GLU A 102 -13.60 14.62 0.46
CA GLU A 102 -12.49 13.75 0.06
C GLU A 102 -11.44 14.51 -0.77
N GLU A 103 -10.18 14.39 -0.34
CA GLU A 103 -8.99 14.80 -1.09
C GLU A 103 -8.45 13.58 -1.84
N MET A 104 -8.55 13.60 -3.17
CA MET A 104 -8.02 12.54 -4.02
C MET A 104 -6.75 13.03 -4.72
N ILE A 105 -5.70 12.23 -4.68
CA ILE A 105 -4.44 12.56 -5.33
C ILE A 105 -4.55 12.13 -6.80
N TYR A 106 -4.33 13.08 -7.69
CA TYR A 106 -4.22 12.85 -9.13
C TYR A 106 -2.78 13.08 -9.57
N ARG A 107 -2.32 12.28 -10.54
CA ARG A 107 -1.01 12.42 -11.16
C ARG A 107 -1.16 12.82 -12.63
N ILE A 108 -0.38 13.80 -13.07
CA ILE A 108 -0.33 14.16 -14.49
C ILE A 108 0.40 13.07 -15.25
N THR A 109 -0.29 12.41 -16.17
CA THR A 109 0.26 11.33 -17.01
C THR A 109 0.66 11.82 -18.39
N ASP A 110 0.01 12.86 -18.91
CA ASP A 110 0.35 13.45 -20.20
C ASP A 110 -0.05 14.93 -20.30
N ILE A 111 0.67 15.70 -21.12
CA ILE A 111 0.35 17.10 -21.44
C ILE A 111 0.52 17.28 -22.95
N ALA A 112 -0.59 17.47 -23.66
CA ALA A 112 -0.59 17.59 -25.11
C ALA A 112 -1.68 18.54 -25.60
N GLU A 113 -1.38 19.35 -26.62
CA GLU A 113 -2.37 20.18 -27.34
C GLU A 113 -3.22 21.10 -26.44
N GLY A 114 -2.66 21.62 -25.34
CA GLY A 114 -3.40 22.46 -24.38
C GLY A 114 -4.32 21.69 -23.44
N LYS A 115 -4.18 20.36 -23.39
CA LYS A 115 -4.90 19.47 -22.47
C LYS A 115 -3.92 18.77 -21.54
N VAL A 116 -4.41 18.44 -20.35
CA VAL A 116 -3.68 17.72 -19.32
C VAL A 116 -4.45 16.45 -19.01
N VAL A 117 -3.78 15.31 -19.12
CA VAL A 117 -4.33 14.01 -18.71
C VAL A 117 -3.87 13.75 -17.28
N VAL A 118 -4.84 13.46 -16.42
CA VAL A 118 -4.60 13.22 -15.00
C VAL A 118 -5.22 11.89 -14.59
N ASP A 119 -4.54 11.17 -13.72
CA ASP A 119 -4.90 9.83 -13.29
C ASP A 119 -5.01 9.79 -11.77
N GLY A 120 -6.20 9.50 -11.26
CA GLY A 120 -6.50 9.37 -9.83
C GLY A 120 -6.24 7.97 -9.26
N ASN A 121 -5.85 7.00 -10.08
CA ASN A 121 -5.57 5.65 -9.62
C ASN A 121 -4.34 5.59 -8.72
N HIS A 122 -4.33 4.61 -7.81
CA HIS A 122 -3.12 4.26 -7.09
C HIS A 122 -2.02 3.86 -8.11
N PRO A 123 -0.74 4.24 -7.94
CA PRO A 123 0.33 3.93 -8.90
C PRO A 123 0.53 2.43 -9.22
N LEU A 124 0.01 1.56 -8.35
CA LEU A 124 0.06 0.09 -8.48
C LEU A 124 -1.34 -0.53 -8.72
N ALA A 125 -2.36 0.28 -9.01
CA ALA A 125 -3.69 -0.21 -9.37
C ALA A 125 -3.62 -1.04 -10.65
N GLY A 126 -4.39 -2.14 -10.71
CA GLY A 126 -4.35 -3.09 -11.83
C GLY A 126 -3.10 -3.97 -11.89
N VAL A 127 -2.12 -3.79 -10.98
CA VAL A 127 -0.89 -4.59 -10.95
C VAL A 127 -1.00 -5.70 -9.91
N ALA A 128 -0.85 -6.94 -10.34
CA ALA A 128 -0.73 -8.07 -9.41
C ALA A 128 0.65 -8.04 -8.72
N LEU A 129 0.68 -8.27 -7.42
CA LEU A 129 1.89 -8.21 -6.61
C LEU A 129 2.30 -9.59 -6.12
N LEU A 130 3.57 -9.95 -6.34
CA LEU A 130 4.19 -11.15 -5.79
C LEU A 130 5.05 -10.78 -4.60
N PHE A 131 4.60 -11.23 -3.43
CA PHE A 131 5.32 -11.06 -2.16
C PHE A 131 6.13 -12.32 -1.88
N ASP A 132 7.44 -12.15 -1.73
CA ASP A 132 8.31 -13.16 -1.12
C ASP A 132 8.55 -12.75 0.33
N ILE A 133 8.06 -13.52 1.30
CA ILE A 133 8.05 -13.14 2.71
C ILE A 133 8.84 -14.15 3.54
N THR A 134 9.58 -13.63 4.51
CA THR A 134 10.19 -14.38 5.61
C THR A 134 9.72 -13.81 6.93
N VAL A 135 9.15 -14.64 7.80
CA VAL A 135 8.76 -14.25 9.15
C VAL A 135 10.03 -14.08 9.99
N ALA A 136 10.42 -12.84 10.28
CA ALA A 136 11.65 -12.53 10.99
C ALA A 136 11.49 -12.65 12.51
N GLU A 137 10.35 -12.22 13.05
CA GLU A 137 10.05 -12.28 14.48
C GLU A 137 8.54 -12.31 14.72
N VAL A 138 8.11 -13.02 15.77
CA VAL A 138 6.74 -12.99 16.28
C VAL A 138 6.79 -12.82 17.79
N ARG A 139 6.11 -11.79 18.30
CA ARG A 139 5.97 -11.51 19.74
C ARG A 139 4.53 -11.20 20.11
N GLU A 140 4.20 -11.29 21.39
CA GLU A 140 2.90 -10.80 21.88
C GLU A 140 2.86 -9.26 21.80
N ALA A 141 1.68 -8.73 21.43
CA ALA A 141 1.42 -7.31 21.49
C ALA A 141 1.17 -6.86 22.93
N SER A 142 1.61 -5.65 23.25
CA SER A 142 1.24 -5.00 24.50
C SER A 142 -0.23 -4.58 24.50
N ALA A 143 -0.80 -4.36 25.69
CA ALA A 143 -2.17 -3.89 25.82
C ALA A 143 -2.39 -2.52 25.15
N GLU A 144 -1.36 -1.67 25.14
CA GLU A 144 -1.39 -0.36 24.48
C GLU A 144 -1.46 -0.50 22.96
N GLU A 145 -0.62 -1.34 22.36
CA GLU A 145 -0.62 -1.62 20.91
C GLU A 145 -1.96 -2.19 20.44
N ILE A 146 -2.56 -3.10 21.21
CA ILE A 146 -3.90 -3.65 20.95
C ILE A 146 -4.96 -2.56 21.04
N SER A 147 -4.89 -1.70 22.07
CA SER A 147 -5.85 -0.61 22.26
C SER A 147 -5.76 0.45 21.16
N HIS A 148 -4.58 0.67 20.61
CA HIS A 148 -4.34 1.66 19.56
C HIS A 148 -4.44 1.08 18.15
N GLY A 149 -4.45 -0.26 18.02
CA GLY A 149 -4.54 -0.97 16.75
C GLY A 149 -3.27 -0.93 15.90
N HIS A 150 -2.13 -0.52 16.46
CA HIS A 150 -0.86 -0.49 15.74
C HIS A 150 0.33 -0.69 16.68
N VAL A 151 1.47 -1.04 16.08
CA VAL A 151 2.71 -1.35 16.81
C VAL A 151 3.37 -0.05 17.29
N HIS A 152 3.85 -0.04 18.53
CA HIS A 152 4.58 1.06 19.13
C HIS A 152 6.07 0.67 19.27
N GLY A 153 7.00 1.46 18.70
CA GLY A 153 8.44 1.17 18.78
C GLY A 153 9.20 1.43 17.47
N PRO A 154 10.48 1.02 17.36
CA PRO A 154 11.27 1.19 16.13
C PRO A 154 10.60 0.43 14.98
N GLY A 155 10.08 1.17 14.00
CA GLY A 155 9.32 0.64 12.86
C GLY A 155 7.79 0.75 12.97
N GLY A 156 7.24 1.28 14.08
CA GLY A 156 5.83 1.61 14.21
C GLY A 156 5.51 3.02 13.71
N HIS A 157 4.41 3.17 12.98
CA HIS A 157 3.88 4.50 12.63
C HIS A 157 3.30 5.16 13.88
N HIS A 158 4.01 6.14 14.44
CA HIS A 158 3.44 7.05 15.43
C HIS A 158 2.51 8.03 14.72
N HIS A 159 1.20 7.84 14.86
CA HIS A 159 0.26 8.95 14.65
C HIS A 159 0.18 9.76 15.95
N HIS A 160 0.40 11.06 15.84
CA HIS A 160 0.33 12.03 16.94
C HIS A 160 -0.87 12.94 16.75
#